data_AF-A0A838JKP9-F1
#
_entry.id   AF-A0A838JKP9-F1
#
_cell.length_a   1.000
_cell.length_b   1.000
_cell.length_c   1.000
_cell.angle_alpha   90.00
_cell.angle_beta   90.00
_cell.angle_gamma   90.00
#
_symmetry.space_group_name_H-M   'P 1'
#
loop_
_entity.id
_entity.type
_entity.pdbx_description
1 polymer ?
#
loop_
_entity_poly.entity_id
_entity_poly.type
_entity_poly.pdbx_seq_one_letter_code
_entity_poly.pdbx_strand_id
1 'polypeptide(L)'
;MRVGLFVTCLVDFMRPSIGFASIKLLEQAGCEVTVPQMQTCCGQPGYNSGDRGIARDMAIKFINEFEACDFVAVPSGSCAGMIRCHFPALFAEEPAVLSRLTPLTQRTYE
;
A
#
# COMPACT_ATOMS: atom_id res chain seq x y z
N MET A 1 -1.21 -11.04 14.79
CA MET A 1 -0.51 -10.08 13.92
C MET A 1 -1.53 -9.44 13.02
N ARG A 2 -1.61 -8.11 13.00
CA ARG A 2 -2.59 -7.36 12.21
C ARG A 2 -1.99 -7.01 10.84
N VAL A 3 -2.49 -7.66 9.80
CA VAL A 3 -2.05 -7.46 8.41
C VAL A 3 -3.07 -6.58 7.69
N GLY A 4 -2.60 -5.44 7.19
CA GLY A 4 -3.37 -4.62 6.27
C GLY A 4 -3.28 -5.20 4.87
N LEU A 5 -4.39 -5.57 4.26
CA LEU A 5 -4.41 -5.93 2.84
C LEU A 5 -4.65 -4.67 2.00
N PHE A 6 -3.61 -4.22 1.28
CA PHE A 6 -3.77 -3.21 0.24
C PHE A 6 -4.20 -3.91 -1.04
N VAL A 7 -5.51 -4.00 -1.27
CA VAL A 7 -6.15 -4.80 -2.33
C VAL A 7 -5.61 -4.44 -3.70
N THR A 8 -5.29 -3.16 -3.92
CA THR A 8 -4.90 -2.54 -5.20
C THR A 8 -6.08 -2.32 -6.16
N CYS A 9 -6.01 -1.25 -6.94
CA CYS A 9 -7.11 -0.84 -7.82
C CYS A 9 -7.43 -1.84 -8.94
N LEU A 10 -6.42 -2.52 -9.50
CA LEU A 10 -6.65 -3.48 -10.59
C LEU A 10 -7.22 -4.80 -10.07
N VAL A 11 -6.77 -5.28 -8.91
CA VAL A 11 -7.37 -6.48 -8.29
C VAL A 11 -8.82 -6.19 -7.95
N ASP A 12 -9.11 -5.07 -7.30
CA ASP A 12 -10.48 -4.70 -6.91
C ASP A 12 -11.42 -4.61 -8.12
N PHE A 13 -10.99 -3.94 -9.20
CA PHE A 13 -11.83 -3.71 -10.37
C PHE A 13 -11.90 -4.89 -11.34
N MET A 14 -10.80 -5.61 -11.55
CA MET A 14 -10.70 -6.61 -12.64
C MET A 14 -10.71 -8.06 -12.16
N ARG A 15 -10.15 -8.35 -10.99
CA ARG A 15 -9.93 -9.73 -10.49
C ARG A 15 -10.12 -9.80 -8.97
N PRO A 16 -11.30 -9.46 -8.44
CA PRO A 16 -11.54 -9.36 -7.00
C PRO A 16 -11.31 -10.69 -6.25
N SER A 17 -11.41 -11.83 -6.95
CA SER A 17 -11.07 -13.15 -6.40
C SER A 17 -9.64 -13.24 -5.85
N ILE A 18 -8.67 -12.46 -6.37
CA ILE A 18 -7.31 -12.39 -5.84
C ILE A 18 -7.30 -11.76 -4.44
N GLY A 19 -8.07 -10.69 -4.22
CA GLY A 19 -8.22 -10.06 -2.91
C GLY A 19 -8.79 -11.04 -1.89
N PHE A 20 -9.91 -11.70 -2.23
CA PHE A 20 -10.51 -12.72 -1.35
C PHE A 20 -9.59 -13.91 -1.08
N ALA A 21 -8.84 -14.39 -2.08
CA ALA A 21 -7.86 -15.46 -1.89
C ALA A 21 -6.72 -15.03 -0.96
N SER A 22 -6.27 -13.77 -1.07
CA SER A 22 -5.22 -13.21 -0.19
C SER A 22 -5.69 -13.13 1.25
N ILE A 23 -6.93 -12.66 1.49
CA ILE A 23 -7.55 -12.64 2.82
C ILE A 23 -7.57 -14.06 3.40
N LYS A 24 -8.13 -15.01 2.64
CA LYS A 24 -8.25 -16.41 3.09
C LYS A 24 -6.90 -17.01 3.47
N LEU A 25 -5.86 -16.78 2.66
CA LEU A 25 -4.52 -17.31 2.93
C LEU A 25 -3.92 -16.70 4.21
N LEU A 26 -4.04 -15.39 4.39
CA LEU A 26 -3.54 -14.68 5.57
C LEU A 26 -4.26 -15.11 6.85
N GLU A 27 -5.58 -15.25 6.80
CA GLU A 27 -6.39 -15.73 7.93
C GLU A 27 -6.04 -17.20 8.28
N GLN A 28 -5.84 -18.06 7.28
CA GLN A 28 -5.38 -19.43 7.49
C GLN A 28 -3.99 -19.51 8.12
N ALA A 29 -3.14 -18.51 7.88
CA ALA A 29 -1.84 -18.37 8.54
C ALA A 29 -1.95 -17.78 9.97
N GLY A 30 -3.16 -17.54 10.47
CA GLY A 30 -3.40 -17.00 11.82
C GLY A 30 -3.27 -15.48 11.94
N CYS A 31 -3.31 -14.75 10.81
CA CYS A 31 -3.29 -13.28 10.82
C CYS A 31 -4.70 -12.71 11.02
N GLU A 32 -4.77 -11.57 11.70
CA GLU A 32 -5.96 -10.72 11.70
C GLU A 32 -5.86 -9.77 10.50
N VAL A 33 -6.77 -9.90 9.53
CA VAL A 33 -6.71 -9.12 8.29
C VAL A 33 -7.60 -7.88 8.40
N THR A 34 -7.01 -6.70 8.18
CA THR A 34 -7.74 -5.44 8.03
C THR A 34 -7.73 -5.01 6.57
N VAL A 35 -8.89 -4.63 6.04
CA VAL A 35 -9.03 -4.06 4.70
C VAL A 35 -9.63 -2.67 4.82
N PRO A 36 -8.82 -1.58 4.83
CA PRO A 36 -9.36 -0.22 4.87
C PRO A 36 -10.32 0.01 3.70
N GLN A 37 -11.53 0.52 3.97
CA GLN A 37 -12.59 0.65 2.94
C GLN A 37 -12.32 1.76 1.93
N MET A 38 -11.54 2.76 2.32
CA MET A 38 -11.32 3.95 1.50
C MET A 38 -10.19 3.79 0.48
N GLN A 39 -9.61 2.59 0.33
CA GLN A 39 -8.49 2.31 -0.59
C GLN A 39 -8.75 2.79 -2.02
N THR A 40 -7.67 3.20 -2.69
CA THR A 40 -7.72 3.73 -4.06
C THR A 40 -6.60 3.13 -4.91
N CYS A 41 -5.72 3.94 -5.49
CA CYS A 41 -4.57 3.51 -6.28
C CYS A 41 -3.28 3.75 -5.49
N CYS A 42 -2.21 3.01 -5.81
CA CYS A 42 -0.87 3.29 -5.28
C CYS A 42 -0.23 4.55 -5.89
N GLY A 43 -0.87 5.21 -6.85
CA GLY A 43 -0.35 6.42 -7.51
C GLY A 43 0.70 6.16 -8.59
N GLN A 44 1.05 4.91 -8.89
CA GLN A 44 2.07 4.57 -9.89
C GLN A 44 1.79 5.16 -11.29
N PRO A 45 0.55 5.19 -11.83
CA PRO A 45 0.29 5.84 -13.11
C PRO A 45 0.65 7.33 -13.11
N GLY A 46 0.29 8.08 -12.06
CA GLY A 46 0.65 9.49 -11.90
C GLY A 46 2.15 9.69 -11.75
N TYR A 47 2.82 8.83 -10.97
CA TYR A 47 4.27 8.86 -10.83
C TYR A 47 4.97 8.66 -12.18
N ASN A 48 4.50 7.72 -12.99
CA ASN A 48 5.09 7.41 -14.29
C ASN A 48 4.83 8.49 -15.34
N SER A 49 3.67 9.19 -15.28
CA SER A 49 3.36 10.30 -16.18
C SER A 49 4.00 11.63 -15.78
N GLY A 50 4.68 11.68 -14.63
CA GLY A 50 5.31 12.89 -14.10
C GLY A 50 4.40 13.72 -13.19
N ASP A 51 3.14 13.31 -12.97
CA ASP A 51 2.25 13.93 -12.01
C ASP A 51 2.60 13.50 -10.57
N ARG A 52 3.62 14.17 -10.03
CA ARG A 52 4.10 13.93 -8.65
C ARG A 52 3.09 14.38 -7.61
N GLY A 53 2.19 15.32 -7.93
CA GLY A 53 1.16 15.79 -7.02
C GLY A 53 0.19 14.67 -6.68
N ILE A 54 -0.42 14.05 -7.70
CA ILE A 54 -1.32 12.92 -7.51
C ILE A 54 -0.61 11.73 -6.83
N ALA A 55 0.63 11.45 -7.22
CA ALA A 55 1.40 10.35 -6.61
C ALA A 55 1.63 10.58 -5.11
N ARG A 56 1.90 11.83 -4.70
CA ARG A 56 2.06 12.22 -3.29
C ARG A 56 0.75 12.07 -2.52
N ASP A 57 -0.36 12.53 -3.08
CA ASP A 57 -1.67 12.41 -2.42
C ASP A 57 -2.03 10.95 -2.15
N MET A 58 -1.78 10.06 -3.12
CA MET A 58 -1.99 8.62 -2.95
C MET A 58 -1.07 8.03 -1.87
N ALA A 59 0.18 8.48 -1.80
CA ALA A 59 1.12 8.01 -0.78
C ALA A 59 0.74 8.46 0.63
N ILE A 60 0.31 9.72 0.82
CA ILE A 60 -0.20 10.20 2.12
C ILE A 60 -1.42 9.41 2.55
N LYS A 61 -2.34 9.17 1.62
CA LYS A 61 -3.53 8.37 1.88
C LYS A 61 -3.17 6.95 2.31
N PHE A 62 -2.24 6.30 1.60
CA PHE A 62 -1.73 4.98 1.98
C PHE A 62 -1.11 4.97 3.39
N ILE A 63 -0.30 5.98 3.74
CA ILE A 63 0.27 6.09 5.10
C ILE A 63 -0.86 6.14 6.14
N ASN A 64 -1.84 7.03 5.96
CA ASN A 64 -2.94 7.19 6.91
C ASN A 64 -3.79 5.90 7.07
N GLU A 65 -3.93 5.11 6.01
CA GLU A 65 -4.73 3.88 6.03
C GLU A 65 -4.02 2.69 6.68
N PHE A 66 -2.68 2.65 6.59
CA PHE A 66 -1.90 1.46 6.93
C PHE A 66 -0.85 1.66 8.02
N GLU A 67 -0.57 2.88 8.50
CA GLU A 67 0.47 3.10 9.52
C GLU A 67 0.21 2.40 10.85
N ALA A 68 -1.05 2.07 11.16
CA ALA A 68 -1.46 1.32 12.35
C ALA A 68 -1.40 -0.21 12.18
N CYS A 69 -1.06 -0.74 11.00
CA CYS A 69 -0.94 -2.18 10.76
C CYS A 69 0.47 -2.68 11.09
N ASP A 70 0.61 -3.93 11.56
CA ASP A 70 1.91 -4.55 11.82
C ASP A 70 2.65 -4.84 10.51
N PHE A 71 1.91 -5.21 9.46
CA PHE A 71 2.40 -5.51 8.12
C PHE A 71 1.39 -5.08 7.06
N VAL A 72 1.86 -4.86 5.84
CA VAL A 72 1.01 -4.62 4.67
C VAL A 72 1.29 -5.67 3.61
N ALA A 73 0.25 -6.40 3.19
CA ALA A 73 0.32 -7.33 2.07
C ALA A 73 -0.28 -6.66 0.83
N VAL A 74 0.39 -6.82 -0.32
CA VAL A 74 0.06 -6.14 -1.57
C VAL A 74 0.09 -7.15 -2.71
N PRO A 75 -1.03 -7.67 -3.21
CA PRO A 75 -1.07 -8.66 -4.30
C PRO A 75 -0.79 -8.02 -5.68
N SER A 76 0.32 -7.29 -5.77
CA SER A 76 0.81 -6.57 -6.95
C SER A 76 2.25 -6.11 -6.70
N GLY A 77 3.22 -6.77 -7.34
CA GLY A 77 4.61 -6.34 -7.29
C GLY A 77 4.84 -4.89 -7.75
N SER A 78 4.03 -4.36 -8.68
CA SER A 78 4.16 -2.97 -9.13
C SER A 78 3.70 -1.96 -8.05
N CYS A 79 2.61 -2.25 -7.35
CA CYS A 79 2.15 -1.44 -6.22
C CYS A 79 3.13 -1.55 -5.04
N ALA A 80 3.60 -2.75 -4.72
CA ALA A 80 4.60 -2.96 -3.68
C ALA A 80 5.90 -2.20 -3.99
N GLY A 81 6.38 -2.27 -5.24
CA GLY A 81 7.54 -1.51 -5.71
C GLY A 81 7.32 0.01 -5.64
N MET A 82 6.13 0.49 -6.01
CA MET A 82 5.75 1.89 -5.86
C MET A 82 5.87 2.36 -4.40
N ILE A 83 5.28 1.60 -3.47
CA ILE A 83 5.32 1.93 -2.04
C ILE A 83 6.74 1.91 -1.50
N ARG A 84 7.49 0.84 -1.80
CA ARG A 84 8.81 0.61 -1.17
C ARG A 84 9.93 1.44 -1.77
N CYS A 85 9.93 1.61 -3.09
CA CYS A 85 11.04 2.20 -3.83
C CYS A 85 10.77 3.64 -4.26
N HIS A 86 9.51 4.04 -4.43
CA HIS A 86 9.18 5.33 -5.06
C HIS A 86 8.51 6.33 -4.12
N PHE A 87 7.72 5.90 -3.13
CA PHE A 87 7.17 6.83 -2.14
C PHE A 87 8.25 7.63 -1.40
N PRO A 88 9.39 7.06 -0.93
CA PRO A 88 10.38 7.84 -0.18
C PRO A 88 10.93 9.04 -0.97
N ALA A 89 11.18 8.87 -2.27
CA ALA A 89 11.68 9.94 -3.12
C ALA A 89 10.69 11.10 -3.27
N LEU A 90 9.38 10.83 -3.15
CA LEU A 90 8.35 11.87 -3.23
C LEU A 90 8.40 12.84 -2.05
N PHE A 91 8.97 12.44 -0.90
CA PHE A 91 8.97 13.21 0.35
C PHE A 91 10.39 13.49 0.87
N ALA A 92 11.40 13.53 -0.01
CA ALA A 92 12.80 13.69 0.38
C ALA A 92 13.07 14.92 1.27
N GLU A 93 12.30 15.99 1.10
CA GLU A 93 12.42 17.24 1.86
C GLU A 93 11.44 17.34 3.05
N GLU A 94 10.72 16.26 3.38
CA GLU A 94 9.69 16.23 4.43
C GLU A 94 9.99 15.14 5.48
N PRO A 95 10.92 15.40 6.42
CA PRO A 95 11.33 14.43 7.44
C PRO A 95 10.17 13.88 8.27
N ALA A 96 9.16 14.71 8.54
CA ALA A 96 7.97 14.31 9.29
C ALA A 96 7.19 13.20 8.56
N VAL A 97 7.01 13.30 7.24
CA VAL A 97 6.33 12.27 6.44
C VAL A 97 7.21 11.02 6.32
N LEU A 98 8.51 11.20 6.07
CA LEU A 98 9.45 10.08 5.98
C LEU A 98 9.50 9.24 7.26
N SER A 99 9.43 9.86 8.44
CA SER A 99 9.41 9.14 9.71
C SER A 99 8.23 8.16 9.85
N ARG A 100 7.09 8.49 9.23
CA ARG A 100 5.89 7.62 9.18
C ARG A 100 5.99 6.58 8.06
N LEU A 101 6.54 6.98 6.91
CA LEU A 101 6.61 6.16 5.70
C LEU A 101 7.69 5.06 5.78
N THR A 102 8.88 5.37 6.29
CA THR A 102 10.02 4.45 6.26
C THR A 102 9.75 3.12 6.98
N PRO A 103 9.15 3.09 8.19
CA PRO A 103 8.77 1.82 8.82
C PRO A 103 7.74 1.06 7.97
N LEU A 104 6.81 1.79 7.34
CA LEU A 104 5.76 1.21 6.51
C LEU A 104 6.31 0.54 5.25
N THR A 105 7.32 1.11 4.59
CA THR A 105 7.96 0.49 3.42
C THR A 105 8.72 -0.79 3.79
N GLN A 106 9.29 -0.87 4.99
CA GLN A 106 10.03 -2.05 5.46
C GLN A 106 9.12 -3.23 5.78
N ARG A 107 7.86 -2.96 6.17
CA ARG A 107 6.84 -3.96 6.49
C ARG A 107 5.78 -4.16 5.41
N THR A 108 6.02 -3.65 4.20
CA THR A 108 5.18 -3.87 3.02
C THR A 108 5.76 -5.00 2.18
N TYR A 109 4.95 -6.02 1.89
CA TYR A 109 5.33 -7.20 1.13
C TYR A 109 4.35 -7.45 0.00
N GLU A 110 4.86 -7.98 -1.12
CA GLU A 110 4.01 -8.62 -2.13
C GLU A 110 3.64 -10.03 -1.67
#